data_AF-A0A920KE27-F1
#
_entry.id   AF-A0A920KE27-F1
#
_cell.length_a   1.000
_cell.length_b   1.000
_cell.length_c   1.000
_cell.angle_alpha   90.00
_cell.angle_beta   90.00
_cell.angle_gamma   90.00
#
_symmetry.space_group_name_H-M   'P 1'
#
loop_
_entity.id
_entity.type
_entity.pdbx_description
1 polymer ?
#
loop_
_entity_poly.entity_id
_entity_poly.type
_entity_poly.pdbx_seq_one_letter_code
_entity_poly.pdbx_strand_id
1 'polypeptide(L)'
;MKLYLINKKSKIVQFPIFKFERDDMLETYYLIGNKHENQQLIEEQKHVDFFLMVKSSDAMSSHNIIDNLRDIPFVLSVNKVDVTMLRSKKNLIF
;
A
#
# COMPACT_ATOMS: atom_id res chain seq x y z
N MET A 1 -0.31 -4.88 -12.36
CA MET A 1 0.82 -4.06 -12.83
C MET A 1 2.01 -4.33 -11.91
N LYS A 2 3.23 -4.57 -12.41
CA LYS A 2 4.41 -4.83 -11.55
C LYS A 2 5.23 -3.53 -11.42
N LEU A 3 5.65 -3.17 -10.21
CA LEU A 3 6.51 -2.01 -9.96
C LEU A 3 7.93 -2.48 -9.61
N TYR A 4 8.91 -1.73 -10.11
CA TYR A 4 10.34 -2.01 -9.96
C TYR A 4 10.93 -1.01 -8.97
N LEU A 5 11.47 -1.49 -7.84
CA LEU A 5 12.23 -0.65 -6.92
C LEU A 5 13.70 -1.08 -6.94
N ILE A 6 14.58 -0.12 -7.20
CA ILE A 6 16.04 -0.32 -7.27
C ILE A 6 16.64 -0.01 -5.89
N ASN A 7 17.23 -1.00 -5.25
CA ASN A 7 18.05 -0.79 -4.05
C ASN A 7 19.51 -0.44 -4.45
N LYS A 8 20.22 0.30 -3.60
CA LYS A 8 21.64 0.73 -3.68
C LYS A 8 22.67 -0.37 -3.99
N LYS A 9 22.27 -1.64 -4.08
CA LYS A 9 23.12 -2.81 -4.44
C LYS A 9 22.82 -3.37 -5.85
N SER A 10 22.17 -2.62 -6.73
CA SER A 10 21.89 -3.02 -8.13
C SER A 10 20.97 -4.24 -8.27
N LYS A 11 20.28 -4.65 -7.20
CA LYS A 11 19.32 -5.75 -7.20
C LYS A 11 17.92 -5.15 -7.32
N ILE A 12 17.22 -5.48 -8.41
CA ILE A 12 15.83 -5.13 -8.63
C ILE A 12 14.99 -6.00 -7.72
N VAL A 13 14.16 -5.37 -6.89
CA VAL A 13 13.23 -6.06 -6.00
C VAL A 13 11.83 -5.70 -6.47
N GLN A 14 10.99 -6.71 -6.65
CA GLN A 14 9.64 -6.55 -7.16
C GLN A 14 8.67 -6.73 -6.01
N PHE A 15 7.66 -5.88 -5.90
CA PHE A 15 6.56 -6.09 -4.98
C PHE A 15 5.26 -6.16 -5.78
N PRO A 16 4.30 -7.03 -5.39
CA PRO A 16 3.05 -7.12 -6.11
C PRO A 16 2.23 -5.85 -5.88
N ILE A 17 1.70 -5.27 -6.96
CA ILE A 17 0.80 -4.12 -6.91
C ILE A 17 -0.46 -4.39 -7.71
N PHE A 18 -1.59 -4.22 -7.05
CA PHE A 18 -2.92 -4.25 -7.64
C PHE A 18 -3.45 -2.82 -7.67
N LYS A 19 -4.02 -2.42 -8.81
CA LYS A 19 -4.52 -1.08 -9.07
C LYS A 19 -6.00 -1.16 -9.41
N PHE A 20 -6.78 -0.25 -8.83
CA PHE A 20 -8.18 -0.05 -9.18
C PHE A 20 -8.43 1.46 -9.34
N GLU A 21 -9.03 1.84 -10.47
CA GLU A 21 -9.35 3.23 -10.81
C GLU A 21 -10.87 3.40 -10.79
N ARG A 22 -11.30 4.46 -10.12
CA ARG A 22 -12.68 4.94 -10.09
C ARG A 22 -12.75 6.23 -10.86
N ASP A 23 -13.07 6.11 -12.16
CA ASP A 23 -13.13 7.25 -13.08
C ASP A 23 -14.20 8.27 -12.68
N ASP A 24 -15.27 7.83 -12.01
CA ASP A 24 -16.36 8.66 -11.52
C ASP A 24 -15.96 9.61 -10.39
N MET A 25 -15.00 9.21 -9.54
CA MET A 25 -14.58 9.97 -8.36
C MET A 25 -13.14 10.47 -8.42
N LEU A 26 -12.44 10.24 -9.54
CA LEU A 26 -11.00 10.53 -9.69
C LEU A 26 -10.17 9.90 -8.55
N GLU A 27 -10.59 8.73 -8.09
CA GLU A 27 -9.92 7.98 -7.03
C GLU A 27 -9.12 6.81 -7.62
N THR A 28 -7.91 6.62 -7.12
CA THR A 28 -7.07 5.46 -7.47
C THR A 28 -6.63 4.73 -6.21
N TYR A 29 -6.84 3.42 -6.20
CA TYR A 29 -6.49 2.53 -5.12
C TYR A 29 -5.31 1.66 -5.54
N TYR A 30 -4.29 1.59 -4.69
CA TYR A 30 -3.12 0.74 -4.86
C TYR A 30 -3.00 -0.20 -3.66
N LEU A 31 -3.15 -1.51 -3.89
CA LEU A 31 -2.86 -2.54 -2.90
C LEU A 31 -1.46 -3.09 -3.18
N ILE A 32 -0.55 -2.91 -2.22
CA ILE A 32 0.87 -3.17 -2.37
C ILE A 32 1.27 -4.27 -1.38
N GLY A 33 1.82 -5.38 -1.86
CA GLY A 33 2.37 -6.40 -0.97
C GLY A 33 3.66 -5.92 -0.31
N ASN A 34 3.76 -6.11 1.00
CA ASN A 34 4.96 -5.72 1.76
C ASN A 34 6.10 -6.73 1.62
N LYS A 35 5.83 -7.95 1.13
CA LYS A 35 6.79 -9.07 1.12
C LYS A 35 7.13 -9.50 -0.30
N HIS A 36 8.42 -9.69 -0.57
CA HIS A 36 8.90 -10.42 -1.75
C HIS A 36 10.22 -11.12 -1.43
N GLU A 37 10.25 -12.44 -1.61
CA GLU A 37 11.35 -13.30 -1.16
C GLU A 37 11.72 -12.98 0.31
N ASN A 38 12.99 -12.63 0.56
CA ASN A 38 13.53 -12.31 1.89
C ASN A 38 13.58 -10.80 2.18
N GLN A 39 12.78 -9.98 1.48
CA GLN A 39 12.82 -8.52 1.61
C GLN A 39 11.45 -7.94 1.95
N GLN A 40 11.45 -6.85 2.72
CA GLN A 40 10.25 -6.08 3.04
C GLN A 40 10.28 -4.71 2.34
N LEU A 41 9.13 -4.25 1.87
CA LEU A 41 8.99 -2.91 1.29
C LEU A 41 9.13 -1.83 2.37
N ILE A 42 8.48 -2.08 3.52
CA ILE A 42 8.48 -1.24 4.71
C ILE A 42 8.98 -2.09 5.88
N GLU A 43 10.29 -2.08 6.08
CA GLU A 43 10.99 -2.85 7.12
C GLU A 43 10.51 -2.51 8.55
N GLU A 44 9.95 -1.33 8.77
CA GLU A 44 9.39 -0.92 10.06
C GLU A 44 8.06 -1.62 10.39
N GLN A 45 7.42 -2.23 9.40
CA GLN A 45 6.07 -2.80 9.47
C GLN A 45 6.05 -4.25 8.97
N LYS A 46 7.05 -5.07 9.35
CA LYS A 46 7.24 -6.46 8.84
C LYS A 46 6.06 -7.41 9.06
N HIS A 47 5.21 -7.10 10.04
CA HIS A 47 4.02 -7.87 10.38
C HIS A 47 2.84 -7.55 9.44
N VAL A 48 2.91 -6.46 8.67
CA VAL A 48 1.89 -6.07 7.71
C VAL A 48 2.13 -6.82 6.40
N ASP A 49 1.08 -7.47 5.87
CA ASP A 49 1.16 -8.18 4.60
C ASP A 49 0.94 -7.26 3.40
N PHE A 50 0.03 -6.29 3.52
CA PHE A 50 -0.32 -5.37 2.45
C PHE A 50 -0.51 -3.93 2.95
N PHE A 51 -0.16 -2.97 2.10
CA PHE A 51 -0.50 -1.56 2.25
C PHE A 51 -1.54 -1.16 1.22
N LEU A 52 -2.60 -0.49 1.66
CA LEU A 52 -3.55 0.16 0.78
C LEU A 52 -3.26 1.67 0.73
N MET A 53 -2.91 2.16 -0.45
CA MET A 53 -2.77 3.60 -0.71
C MET A 53 -3.95 4.08 -1.53
N VAL A 54 -4.60 5.15 -1.06
CA VAL A 54 -5.73 5.80 -1.72
C VAL A 54 -5.26 7.17 -2.20
N LYS A 55 -5.30 7.38 -3.52
CA LYS A 55 -5.06 8.68 -4.14
C LYS A 55 -6.41 9.24 -4.55
N SER A 56 -6.84 10.31 -3.89
CA SER A 56 -8.07 11.02 -4.19
C SER A 56 -7.80 12.51 -4.31
N SER A 57 -8.53 13.21 -5.18
CA SER A 57 -8.57 14.67 -5.21
C SER A 57 -9.40 15.27 -4.07
N ASP A 58 -10.27 14.46 -3.45
CA ASP A 58 -11.13 14.88 -2.35
C ASP A 58 -10.67 14.23 -1.04
N ALA A 59 -10.23 15.07 -0.10
CA ALA A 59 -9.84 14.63 1.24
C ALA A 59 -11.05 14.18 2.09
N MET A 60 -12.28 14.46 1.65
CA MET A 60 -13.52 14.24 2.38
C MET A 60 -14.29 12.99 1.94
N SER A 61 -13.73 12.14 1.09
CA SER A 61 -14.46 10.94 0.66
C SER A 61 -14.73 10.03 1.86
N SER A 62 -15.98 10.07 2.31
CA SER A 62 -16.53 9.44 3.52
C SER A 62 -16.67 7.92 3.38
N HIS A 63 -15.77 7.30 2.63
CA HIS A 63 -15.69 5.86 2.54
C HIS A 63 -14.98 5.37 3.79
N ASN A 64 -15.73 4.71 4.67
CA ASN A 64 -15.15 4.00 5.80
C ASN A 64 -14.50 2.69 5.31
N ILE A 65 -13.45 2.84 4.50
CA ILE A 65 -12.67 1.76 3.89
C ILE A 65 -12.12 0.84 4.98
N ILE A 66 -11.79 1.40 6.14
CA ILE A 66 -11.29 0.62 7.27
C ILE A 66 -12.33 -0.41 7.71
N ASP A 67 -13.59 -0.01 7.89
CA ASP A 67 -14.64 -0.91 8.33
C ASP A 67 -15.02 -1.91 7.22
N ASN A 68 -15.10 -1.45 5.96
CA ASN A 68 -15.32 -2.36 4.83
C ASN A 68 -14.22 -3.43 4.70
N LEU A 69 -12.97 -3.11 5.02
CA LEU A 69 -11.87 -4.08 5.02
C LEU A 69 -11.95 -5.04 6.21
N ARG A 70 -12.44 -4.60 7.37
CA ARG A 70 -12.63 -5.45 8.56
C ARG A 70 -13.74 -6.48 8.38
N ASP A 71 -14.74 -6.14 7.57
CA ASP A 71 -15.84 -7.05 7.26
C ASP A 71 -15.42 -8.22 6.34
N ILE A 72 -14.23 -8.16 5.74
CA ILE A 72 -13.71 -9.24 4.90
C ILE A 72 -13.22 -10.39 5.80
N PRO A 73 -13.80 -11.61 5.73
CA PRO A 73 -13.56 -12.67 6.71
C PRO A 73 -12.09 -13.11 6.89
N PHE A 74 -11.26 -12.95 5.86
CA PHE A 74 -9.85 -13.34 5.88
C PHE A 74 -8.89 -12.19 6.23
N VAL A 75 -9.40 -10.98 6.44
CA VAL A 75 -8.59 -9.83 6.86
C VAL A 75 -8.46 -9.86 8.38
N LEU A 76 -7.26 -10.18 8.87
CA LEU A 76 -7.01 -10.33 10.31
C LEU A 76 -6.92 -8.99 11.06
N SER A 77 -6.43 -7.94 10.40
CA SER A 77 -6.23 -6.63 11.02
C SER A 77 -6.20 -5.52 9.98
N VAL A 78 -6.81 -4.39 10.32
CA VAL A 78 -6.80 -3.16 9.52
C VAL A 78 -6.42 -2.00 10.42
N ASN A 79 -5.29 -1.38 10.10
CA ASN A 79 -4.75 -0.24 10.84
C ASN A 79 -4.49 0.93 9.89
N LYS A 80 -4.85 2.14 10.33
CA LYS A 80 -4.49 3.35 9.60
C LYS A 80 -2.99 3.58 9.72
N VAL A 81 -2.31 3.72 8.59
CA VAL A 81 -0.88 4.00 8.56
C VAL A 81 -0.66 5.50 8.53
N ASP A 82 0.07 6.02 9.50
CA ASP A 82 0.59 7.38 9.44
C ASP A 82 1.88 7.40 8.62
N VAL A 83 1.78 7.94 7.39
CA VAL A 83 2.90 8.01 6.44
C VAL A 83 4.03 8.90 6.96
N THR A 84 3.74 9.84 7.87
CA THR A 84 4.78 10.70 8.47
C THR A 84 5.73 9.93 9.37
N MET A 85 5.27 8.79 9.92
CA MET A 85 6.06 7.91 10.79
C MET A 85 6.90 6.89 10.01
N LEU A 86 6.69 6.75 8.69
CA LEU A 86 7.44 5.81 7.86
C LEU A 86 8.78 6.41 7.41
N ARG A 87 9.91 5.82 7.82
CA ARG A 87 11.24 6.25 7.32
C ARG A 87 11.41 5.81 5.86
N SER A 88 10.84 4.66 5.51
CA SER A 88 10.76 4.10 4.16
C SER A 88 9.71 4.76 3.24
N LYS A 89 9.15 5.93 3.60
CA LYS A 89 8.12 6.62 2.78
C LYS A 89 8.52 6.87 1.33
N LYS A 90 9.83 7.03 1.07
CA LYS A 90 10.38 7.19 -0.29
C LYS A 90 10.09 6.00 -1.21
N ASN A 91 9.90 4.79 -0.64
CA ASN A 91 9.56 3.59 -1.39
C ASN A 91 8.09 3.59 -1.84
N LEU A 92 7.26 4.48 -1.28
CA LEU A 92 5.84 4.65 -1.57
C LEU A 92 5.57 5.84 -2.51
N ILE A 93 6.61 6.52 -2.98
CA ILE A 93 6.49 7.60 -3.96
C ILE A 93 6.68 6.96 -5.35
N PHE A 94 5.57 6.77 -6.07
CA PHE A 94 5.53 6.29 -7.45
C PHE A 94 4.62 7.17 -8.30
#